data_AF-A0A2V4NGN0-F1
#
_entry.id   AF-A0A2V4NGN0-F1
#
_cell.length_a   1.000
_cell.length_b   1.000
_cell.length_c   1.000
_cell.angle_alpha   90.00
_cell.angle_beta   90.00
_cell.angle_gamma   90.00
#
_symmetry.space_group_name_H-M   'P 1'
#
loop_
_entity.id
_entity.type
_entity.pdbx_description
1 polymer ?
#
loop_
_entity_poly.entity_id
_entity_poly.type
_entity_poly.pdbx_seq_one_letter_code
_entity_poly.pdbx_strand_id
1 'polypeptide(L)' 'MTGLPAHAQGTVRDVLDIASRTPWGWPAWDPTDPDGEDLRTAAVGPLTVVYWINRGSQRLYVIDIVWLG' A
#
# COMPACT_ATOMS: atom_id res chain seq x y z
N MET A 1 12.91 4.94 -0.22
CA MET A 1 12.29 5.75 -1.29
C MET A 1 13.31 6.36 -2.26
N THR A 2 14.57 5.93 -2.26
CA THR A 2 15.56 6.37 -3.24
C THR A 2 15.21 5.76 -4.61
N GLY A 3 15.12 6.59 -5.65
CA GLY A 3 14.78 6.16 -7.01
C GLY A 3 13.41 6.62 -7.53
N LEU A 4 12.53 7.13 -6.65
CA LEU A 4 11.24 7.71 -7.06
C LEU A 4 11.36 9.22 -7.30
N PRO A 5 10.71 9.77 -8.35
CA PRO A 5 10.52 11.20 -8.50
C PRO A 5 9.86 11.83 -7.27
N ALA A 6 10.13 13.11 -7.01
CA ALA A 6 9.63 13.80 -5.80
C ALA A 6 8.10 13.77 -5.68
N HIS A 7 7.37 13.90 -6.78
CA HIS A 7 5.91 13.83 -6.79
C HIS A 7 5.42 12.42 -6.39
N ALA A 8 6.04 11.37 -6.92
CA ALA A 8 5.71 9.98 -6.58
C ALA A 8 6.01 9.68 -5.09
N GLN A 9 7.10 10.22 -4.54
CA GLN A 9 7.37 10.12 -3.10
C GLN A 9 6.27 10.78 -2.26
N GLY A 10 5.75 11.93 -2.70
CA GLY A 10 4.60 12.59 -2.09
C GLY A 10 3.38 11.68 -2.08
N THR A 11 3.02 11.14 -3.25
CA THR A 11 1.87 10.23 -3.37
C THR A 11 2.01 8.98 -2.51
N VAL A 12 3.20 8.37 -2.41
CA VAL A 12 3.42 7.24 -1.48
C VAL A 12 3.16 7.65 -0.03
N ARG A 13 3.63 8.83 0.39
CA ARG A 13 3.40 9.32 1.77
C ARG A 13 1.91 9.51 2.03
N ASP A 14 1.18 10.08 1.08
CA ASP A 14 -0.27 10.29 1.20
C ASP A 14 -1.02 8.95 1.29
N VAL A 15 -0.66 7.98 0.45
CA VAL A 15 -1.23 6.62 0.48
C VAL A 15 -0.98 5.96 1.83
N LEU A 16 0.26 6.01 2.35
CA LEU A 16 0.62 5.40 3.62
C LEU A 16 -0.02 6.10 4.82
N ASP A 17 -0.19 7.42 4.76
CA ASP A 17 -0.90 8.19 5.77
C ASP A 17 -2.38 7.77 5.82
N ILE A 18 -3.05 7.67 4.67
CA ILE A 18 -4.43 7.12 4.59
C ILE A 18 -4.48 5.69 5.13
N ALA A 19 -3.56 4.82 4.69
CA ALA A 19 -3.51 3.43 5.12
C ALA A 19 -3.25 3.29 6.64
N SER A 20 -2.50 4.21 7.24
CA SER A 20 -2.25 4.21 8.70
C SER A 20 -3.51 4.49 9.52
N ARG A 21 -4.44 5.27 8.95
CA ARG A 21 -5.71 5.66 9.60
C ARG A 21 -6.83 4.67 9.30
N THR A 22 -6.83 4.12 8.08
CA THR A 22 -7.83 3.15 7.62
C THR A 22 -7.13 1.99 6.91
N PRO A 23 -6.55 1.02 7.65
CA PRO A 23 -5.71 -0.04 7.08
C PRO A 23 -6.41 -0.89 6.01
N TRP A 24 -7.69 -1.19 6.20
CA TRP A 24 -8.53 -1.92 5.24
C TRP A 24 -9.25 -1.02 4.23
N GLY A 25 -8.90 0.26 4.15
CA GLY A 25 -9.56 1.23 3.27
C GLY A 25 -9.25 1.05 1.78
N TRP A 26 -8.12 0.42 1.47
CA TRP A 26 -7.76 0.05 0.10
C TRP A 26 -8.24 -1.38 -0.24
N PRO A 27 -8.52 -1.67 -1.52
CA PRO A 27 -8.92 -3.01 -1.95
C PRO A 27 -7.94 -4.09 -1.53
N ALA A 28 -8.45 -5.31 -1.35
CA ALA A 28 -7.60 -6.49 -1.25
C ALA A 28 -6.80 -6.67 -2.55
N TRP A 29 -5.58 -7.17 -2.44
CA TRP A 29 -4.76 -7.47 -3.62
C TRP A 29 -5.43 -8.49 -4.55
N ASP A 30 -5.89 -9.60 -3.96
CA ASP A 30 -6.70 -10.60 -4.64
C ASP A 30 -7.98 -10.81 -3.82
N PRO A 31 -9.15 -10.38 -4.30
CA PRO A 31 -10.41 -10.55 -3.58
C PRO A 31 -10.89 -12.01 -3.54
N THR A 32 -10.29 -12.90 -4.33
CA THR A 32 -10.60 -14.33 -4.37
C THR A 32 -9.69 -15.16 -3.47
N ASP A 33 -8.60 -14.58 -2.97
CA ASP A 33 -7.68 -15.23 -2.05
C ASP A 33 -8.15 -15.05 -0.58
N PRO A 34 -8.66 -16.10 0.08
CA PRO A 34 -9.10 -16.02 1.47
C PRO A 34 -7.94 -15.76 2.45
N ASP A 35 -6.70 -16.13 2.09
CA ASP A 35 -5.51 -15.90 2.92
C ASP A 35 -4.96 -14.48 2.71
N GLY A 36 -5.39 -13.80 1.63
CA GLY A 36 -5.02 -12.44 1.25
C GLY A 36 -5.78 -11.32 1.97
N GLU A 37 -6.59 -11.64 3.00
CA GLU A 37 -7.45 -10.67 3.69
C GLU A 37 -6.70 -9.50 4.33
N ASP A 38 -5.39 -9.59 4.52
CA ASP A 38 -4.59 -8.50 5.08
C ASP A 38 -3.63 -7.87 4.08
N LEU A 39 -3.60 -8.37 2.84
CA LEU A 39 -2.80 -7.83 1.76
C LEU A 39 -3.61 -6.81 0.97
N ARG A 40 -3.07 -5.60 0.84
CA ARG A 40 -3.78 -4.45 0.29
C ARG A 40 -2.99 -3.79 -0.81
N THR A 41 -3.71 -3.14 -1.71
CA THR A 41 -3.08 -2.41 -2.80
C THR A 41 -3.78 -1.11 -3.11
N ALA A 42 -2.96 -0.06 -3.15
CA ALA A 42 -3.35 1.28 -3.53
C ALA A 42 -2.69 1.61 -4.87
N ALA A 43 -3.49 1.77 -5.92
CA ALA A 43 -3.05 2.19 -7.24
C ALA A 43 -3.46 3.65 -7.47
N VAL A 44 -2.48 4.53 -7.69
CA VAL A 44 -2.68 5.96 -7.98
C VAL A 44 -1.84 6.33 -9.19
N GLY A 45 -2.48 6.38 -10.37
CA GLY A 45 -1.77 6.62 -11.62
C GLY A 45 -0.70 5.56 -11.89
N PRO A 46 0.57 5.93 -12.16
CA PRO A 46 1.67 4.97 -12.40
C PRO A 46 2.27 4.38 -11.12
N LEU A 47 1.80 4.79 -9.94
CA LEU A 47 2.28 4.33 -8.64
C LEU A 47 1.36 3.26 -8.09
N THR A 48 1.93 2.14 -7.65
CA THR A 48 1.24 1.11 -6.88
C THR A 48 1.99 0.87 -5.57
N VAL A 49 1.27 0.90 -4.45
CA VAL A 49 1.81 0.53 -3.12
C VAL A 49 1.11 -0.73 -2.65
N VAL A 50 1.91 -1.75 -2.36
CA VAL A 50 1.46 -3.02 -1.79
C VAL A 50 1.88 -3.06 -0.33
N TYR A 51 0.93 -3.33 0.56
CA TYR A 51 1.21 -3.42 1.98
C TYR A 51 0.40 -4.53 2.65
N TRP A 52 0.93 -5.04 3.75
CA TRP A 52 0.29 -6.06 4.57
C TRP A 52 -0.01 -5.53 5.98
N ILE A 53 -1.16 -5.91 6.49
CA ILE A 53 -1.65 -5.52 7.82
C ILE A 53 -1.41 -6.68 8.79
N ASN A 54 -0.55 -6.47 9.78
CA ASN A 54 -0.37 -7.42 10.86
C ASN A 54 -1.33 -7.09 12.00
N ARG A 55 -2.46 -7.81 12.06
CA ARG A 55 -3.51 -7.65 13.09
C ARG A 55 -2.96 -7.78 14.52
N GLY A 56 -2.14 -8.82 14.76
CA GLY A 56 -1.63 -9.14 16.10
C GLY A 56 -0.71 -8.07 16.67
N SER A 57 0.02 -7.34 15.81
CA SER A 57 0.94 -6.28 16.23
C SER A 57 0.43 -4.87 15.98
N GLN A 58 -0.74 -4.71 15.35
CA GLN A 58 -1.29 -3.42 14.88
C GLN A 58 -0.29 -2.62 14.04
N ARG A 59 0.47 -3.30 13.18
CA ARG A 59 1.47 -2.69 12.29
C ARG A 59 1.13 -2.94 10.84
N LEU A 60 1.57 -2.02 10.00
CA LEU A 60 1.55 -2.14 8.55
C LEU A 60 2.98 -2.34 8.06
N TYR A 61 3.15 -3.28 7.14
CA TYR A 61 4.41 -3.54 6.46
C TYR A 61 4.24 -3.20 4.99
N VAL A 62 5.06 -2.29 4.48
CA VAL A 62 5.13 -2.05 3.04
C VAL A 62 5.90 -3.20 2.42
N ILE A 63 5.27 -3.90 1.49
CA ILE A 63 5.86 -5.04 0.79
C ILE A 63 6.54 -4.56 -0.47
N ASP A 64 5.84 -3.75 -1.26
CA ASP A 64 6.37 -3.24 -2.51
C ASP A 64 5.84 -1.84 -2.84
N ILE A 65 6.66 -1.07 -3.56
CA ILE A 65 6.29 0.20 -4.15
C ILE A 65 6.74 0.15 -5.61
N VAL A 66 5.77 -0.02 -6.50
CA VAL A 66 6.00 -0.10 -7.94
C VAL A 66 5.72 1.25 -8.56
N TRP A 67 6.67 1.72 -9.37
CA TRP A 67 6.56 2.95 -10.14
C TRP A 67 6.88 2.66 -11.60
N LEU A 68 5.92 2.97 -12.47
CA LEU A 68 5.99 2.67 -13.91
C LEU A 68 6.46 3.88 -14.75
N GLY A 69 7.13 4.88 -14.16
CA GLY A 69 7.56 6.11 -14.85
C GLY A 69 8.86 6.74 -14.37
#